data_AF-A0A961L9C0-F1
#
_entry.id   AF-A0A961L9C0-F1
#
_cell.length_a   1.000
_cell.length_b   1.000
_cell.length_c   1.000
_cell.angle_alpha   90.00
_cell.angle_beta   90.00
_cell.angle_gamma   90.00
#
_symmetry.space_group_name_H-M   'P 1'
#
loop_
_entity.id
_entity.type
_entity.pdbx_description
1 polymer ?
#
loop_
_entity_poly.entity_id
_entity_poly.type
_entity_poly.pdbx_seq_one_letter_code
_entity_poly.pdbx_strand_id
1 'polypeptide(L)'
;MSMLFSIAGAVAIGCGGLGLDYAHSRMELTAVQANLDAAVLAGVSGTLIPDKQIATAEAYFKRFKDKSGVDFVPEFKLENGVLKGEVDAVVPTTLLRVLNINYVALNAKSSATSEAFLEPLCFMAMHPTRKHTLELKGSVSVIAPDCNVYGNSNHEFDVIDPHTPENFLKAKFVATIGGGHHFLENVSPPPEFGTKVIEDPLSSLSVPSGGDCIQSKYTVSNKSMTLPPGHYCKGLTIKNGSNVTLESGGTYFISGGGFIVDESTVTGTDVTIFLADEDADIDWNKATVRISAKRSGDFAGIAIMGVREETENVFEDSTVDIHGVLYMPKGAFEWNNEGTPSVTAKWSAFIIDGVSWIGSGTITINFRPDQSDVPYPKDLIVMPRPGSARLIY
;
A
#
# COMPACT_ATOMS: atom_id res chain seq x y z
N MET A 1 -61.02 49.19 25.95
CA MET A 1 -60.98 47.86 25.27
C MET A 1 -59.89 47.75 24.20
N SER A 2 -59.52 48.84 23.50
CA SER A 2 -58.47 48.79 22.44
C SER A 2 -57.05 48.50 22.95
N MET A 3 -56.67 49.00 24.14
CA MET A 3 -55.34 48.74 24.74
C MET A 3 -55.12 47.27 25.13
N LEU A 4 -56.17 46.58 25.60
CA LEU A 4 -56.10 45.16 25.95
C LEU A 4 -56.02 44.27 24.69
N PHE A 5 -56.70 44.66 23.61
CA PHE A 5 -56.60 43.99 22.31
C PHE A 5 -55.24 44.21 21.65
N SER A 6 -54.59 45.38 21.81
CA SER A 6 -53.26 45.63 21.26
C SER A 6 -52.16 44.86 22.00
N ILE A 7 -52.27 44.71 23.32
CA ILE A 7 -51.32 43.91 24.12
C ILE A 7 -51.50 42.42 23.83
N ALA A 8 -52.74 41.92 23.80
CA ALA A 8 -53.01 40.52 23.48
C ALA A 8 -52.60 40.15 22.03
N GLY A 9 -52.84 41.05 21.07
CA GLY A 9 -52.37 40.89 19.68
C GLY A 9 -50.85 40.88 19.57
N ALA A 10 -50.15 41.76 20.28
CA ALA A 10 -48.69 41.77 20.32
C ALA A 10 -48.10 40.49 20.95
N VAL A 11 -48.73 39.97 22.01
CA VAL A 11 -48.32 38.70 22.64
C VAL A 11 -48.57 37.51 21.72
N ALA A 12 -49.72 37.45 21.03
CA ALA A 12 -50.02 36.37 20.09
C ALA A 12 -49.09 36.37 18.86
N ILE A 13 -48.78 37.54 18.30
CA ILE A 13 -47.82 37.70 17.20
C ILE A 13 -46.40 37.34 17.66
N GLY A 14 -46.02 37.74 18.88
CA GLY A 14 -44.73 37.36 19.48
C GLY A 14 -44.58 35.84 19.66
N CYS A 15 -45.61 35.16 20.17
CA CYS A 15 -45.61 33.70 20.32
C CYS A 15 -45.61 32.95 18.97
N GLY A 16 -46.35 33.44 17.97
CA GLY A 16 -46.32 32.88 16.61
C GLY A 16 -44.97 33.07 15.92
N GLY A 17 -44.34 34.23 16.11
CA GLY A 17 -42.99 34.53 15.64
C GLY A 17 -41.92 33.66 16.27
N LEU A 18 -41.98 33.47 17.59
CA LEU A 18 -41.12 32.52 18.32
C LEU A 18 -41.21 31.11 17.73
N GLY A 19 -42.42 30.61 17.44
CA GLY A 19 -42.62 29.27 16.89
C GLY A 19 -41.99 29.08 15.51
N LEU A 20 -42.13 30.06 14.61
CA LEU A 20 -41.59 30.00 13.25
C LEU A 20 -40.06 30.15 13.22
N ASP A 21 -39.50 31.11 13.94
CA ASP A 21 -38.04 31.27 14.03
C ASP A 21 -37.39 30.08 14.75
N TYR A 22 -38.05 29.52 15.77
CA TYR A 22 -37.60 28.29 16.41
C TYR A 22 -37.61 27.11 15.44
N ALA A 23 -38.72 26.89 14.72
CA ALA A 23 -38.81 25.81 13.73
C ALA A 23 -37.74 25.94 12.64
N HIS A 24 -37.50 27.16 12.15
CA HIS A 24 -36.44 27.46 11.19
C HIS A 24 -35.04 27.16 11.78
N SER A 25 -34.74 27.65 12.99
CA SER A 25 -33.46 27.38 13.65
C SER A 25 -33.20 25.89 13.90
N ARG A 26 -34.25 25.10 14.20
CA ARG A 26 -34.16 23.64 14.39
C ARG A 26 -33.94 22.90 13.07
N MET A 27 -34.55 23.38 11.99
CA MET A 27 -34.32 22.84 10.65
C MET A 27 -32.85 23.06 10.22
N GLU A 28 -32.34 24.27 10.43
CA GLU A 28 -30.92 24.61 10.18
C GLU A 28 -29.97 23.78 11.05
N LEU A 29 -30.23 23.65 12.35
CA LEU A 29 -29.41 22.81 13.23
C LEU A 29 -29.34 21.36 12.74
N THR A 30 -30.47 20.81 12.28
CA THR A 30 -30.54 19.45 11.76
C THR A 30 -29.72 19.30 10.47
N ALA A 31 -29.77 20.30 9.58
CA ALA A 31 -28.97 20.32 8.37
C ALA A 31 -27.46 20.42 8.67
N VAL A 32 -27.08 21.30 9.60
CA VAL A 32 -25.69 21.44 10.05
C VAL A 32 -25.19 20.13 10.66
N GLN A 33 -25.96 19.53 11.58
CA GLN A 33 -25.57 18.27 12.22
C GLN A 33 -25.38 17.15 11.19
N ALA A 34 -26.32 16.97 10.25
CA ALA A 34 -26.22 15.93 9.23
C ALA A 34 -25.00 16.10 8.32
N ASN A 35 -24.66 17.35 7.95
CA ASN A 35 -23.47 17.62 7.13
C ASN A 35 -22.17 17.52 7.93
N LEU A 36 -22.19 17.83 9.23
CA LEU A 36 -21.06 17.64 10.12
C LEU A 36 -20.77 16.15 10.33
N ASP A 37 -21.80 15.34 10.58
CA ASP A 37 -21.72 13.88 10.67
C ASP A 37 -21.13 13.27 9.39
N ALA A 38 -21.61 13.71 8.22
CA ALA A 38 -21.10 13.28 6.93
C ALA A 38 -19.64 13.73 6.71
N ALA A 39 -19.26 14.92 7.15
CA ALA A 39 -17.89 15.43 7.04
C ALA A 39 -16.90 14.62 7.88
N VAL A 40 -17.21 14.35 9.16
CA VAL A 40 -16.32 13.55 10.00
C VAL A 40 -16.23 12.09 9.52
N LEU A 41 -17.33 11.51 9.02
CA LEU A 41 -17.31 10.18 8.40
C LEU A 41 -16.46 10.15 7.14
N ALA A 42 -16.60 11.14 6.26
CA ALA A 42 -15.79 11.25 5.05
C ALA A 42 -14.29 11.37 5.38
N GLY A 43 -13.96 12.15 6.42
CA GLY A 43 -12.58 12.31 6.90
C GLY A 43 -11.93 10.98 7.28
N VAL A 44 -12.62 10.13 8.05
CA VAL A 44 -12.03 8.88 8.57
C VAL A 44 -12.15 7.66 7.63
N SER A 45 -12.94 7.75 6.55
CA SER A 45 -13.22 6.61 5.66
C SER A 45 -12.15 6.36 4.60
N GLY A 46 -11.44 7.42 4.16
CA GLY A 46 -10.60 7.35 2.96
C GLY A 46 -9.10 7.28 3.22
N THR A 47 -8.65 7.46 4.47
CA THR A 47 -7.23 7.53 4.80
C THR A 47 -7.01 7.38 6.30
N LEU A 48 -5.82 6.89 6.66
CA LEU A 48 -5.34 6.84 8.05
C LEU A 48 -4.39 8.01 8.39
N ILE A 49 -4.15 8.93 7.45
CA ILE A 49 -3.24 10.08 7.65
C ILE A 49 -3.96 11.21 8.35
N PRO A 50 -3.51 11.67 9.53
CA PRO A 50 -4.19 12.70 10.31
C PRO A 50 -4.56 13.97 9.53
N ASP A 51 -3.58 14.57 8.85
CA ASP A 51 -3.79 15.83 8.14
C ASP A 51 -4.75 15.68 6.96
N LYS A 52 -4.72 14.54 6.26
CA LYS A 52 -5.69 14.27 5.18
C LYS A 52 -7.10 14.03 5.73
N GLN A 53 -7.24 13.36 6.88
CA GLN A 53 -8.56 13.16 7.51
C GLN A 53 -9.22 14.50 7.84
N ILE A 54 -8.45 15.42 8.45
CA ILE A 54 -8.90 16.78 8.78
C ILE A 54 -9.24 17.55 7.49
N ALA A 55 -8.31 17.59 6.52
CA ALA A 55 -8.51 18.31 5.27
C ALA A 55 -9.72 17.78 4.47
N THR A 56 -9.97 16.47 4.47
CA THR A 56 -11.15 15.88 3.83
C THR A 56 -12.45 16.30 4.52
N ALA A 57 -12.49 16.30 5.85
CA ALA A 57 -13.66 16.75 6.60
C ALA A 57 -13.94 18.25 6.37
N GLU A 58 -12.89 19.09 6.41
CA GLU A 58 -12.97 20.52 6.10
C GLU A 58 -13.50 20.76 4.68
N ALA A 59 -12.92 20.08 3.68
CA ALA A 59 -13.33 20.21 2.29
C ALA A 59 -14.78 19.75 2.07
N TYR A 60 -15.21 18.69 2.75
CA TYR A 60 -16.59 18.22 2.69
C TYR A 60 -17.55 19.25 3.29
N PHE A 61 -17.27 19.72 4.50
CA PHE A 61 -18.13 20.68 5.20
C PHE A 61 -18.17 22.04 4.50
N LYS A 62 -17.04 22.47 3.91
CA LYS A 62 -16.98 23.71 3.12
C LYS A 62 -17.97 23.69 1.95
N ARG A 63 -18.17 22.55 1.28
CA ARG A 63 -19.17 22.43 0.19
C ARG A 63 -20.60 22.66 0.66
N PHE A 64 -20.91 22.29 1.90
CA PHE A 64 -22.17 22.60 2.53
C PHE A 64 -22.27 24.09 2.88
N LYS A 65 -21.24 24.66 3.50
CA LYS A 65 -21.14 26.10 3.81
C LYS A 65 -21.41 26.95 2.56
N ASP A 66 -20.69 26.68 1.48
CA ASP A 66 -20.78 27.43 0.21
C ASP A 66 -22.19 27.41 -0.41
N LYS A 67 -23.00 26.37 -0.12
CA LYS A 67 -24.39 26.24 -0.62
C LYS A 67 -25.45 26.81 0.34
N SER A 68 -25.15 26.87 1.63
CA SER A 68 -26.09 27.29 2.68
C SER A 68 -26.33 28.81 2.73
N GLY A 69 -25.34 29.61 2.31
CA GLY A 69 -25.38 31.07 2.48
C GLY A 69 -25.28 31.54 3.94
N VAL A 70 -25.03 30.63 4.90
CA VAL A 70 -24.85 30.92 6.33
C VAL A 70 -23.37 30.91 6.68
N ASP A 71 -22.94 31.83 7.53
CA ASP A 71 -21.56 31.85 8.00
C ASP A 71 -21.36 30.86 9.16
N PHE A 72 -20.60 29.80 8.88
CA PHE A 72 -20.21 28.78 9.85
C PHE A 72 -18.74 28.91 10.21
N VAL A 73 -18.39 28.65 11.47
CA VAL A 73 -16.99 28.45 11.89
C VAL A 73 -16.82 26.98 12.27
N PRO A 74 -16.44 26.11 11.33
CA PRO A 74 -16.12 24.72 11.65
C PRO A 74 -14.71 24.61 12.23
N GLU A 75 -14.54 23.76 13.25
CA GLU A 75 -13.26 23.31 13.77
C GLU A 75 -13.20 21.78 13.72
N PHE A 76 -12.13 21.23 13.15
CA PHE A 76 -11.89 19.79 13.10
C PHE A 76 -10.59 19.44 13.83
N LYS A 77 -10.63 18.39 14.66
CA LYS A 77 -9.48 17.92 15.44
C LYS A 77 -9.44 16.40 15.45
N LEU A 78 -8.27 15.82 15.25
CA LEU A 78 -8.06 14.38 15.41
C LEU A 78 -7.38 14.10 16.75
N GLU A 79 -8.03 13.32 17.60
CA GLU A 79 -7.49 12.92 18.91
C GLU A 79 -7.67 11.42 19.10
N ASN A 80 -6.57 10.69 19.33
CA ASN A 80 -6.59 9.24 19.59
C ASN A 80 -7.36 8.42 18.54
N GLY A 81 -7.25 8.79 17.26
CA GLY A 81 -7.96 8.13 16.15
C GLY A 81 -9.43 8.53 15.98
N VAL A 82 -9.92 9.47 16.80
CA VAL A 82 -11.29 10.02 16.70
C VAL A 82 -11.22 11.41 16.09
N LEU A 83 -11.84 11.57 14.92
CA LEU A 83 -11.99 12.86 14.26
C LEU A 83 -13.23 13.55 14.80
N LYS A 84 -13.02 14.66 15.49
CA LYS A 84 -14.05 15.50 16.09
C LYS A 84 -14.28 16.72 15.20
N GLY A 85 -15.55 17.07 15.00
CA GLY A 85 -15.97 18.30 14.34
C GLY A 85 -16.88 19.09 15.27
N GLU A 86 -16.65 20.40 15.35
CA GLU A 86 -17.50 21.35 16.07
C GLU A 86 -17.83 22.53 15.17
N VAL A 87 -19.08 22.98 15.18
CA VAL A 87 -19.55 24.09 14.36
C VAL A 87 -20.39 25.03 15.21
N ASP A 88 -19.94 26.27 15.31
CA ASP A 88 -20.75 27.38 15.80
C ASP A 88 -21.38 28.14 14.64
N ALA A 89 -22.67 28.43 14.75
CA ALA A 89 -23.45 29.12 13.74
C ALA A 89 -24.39 30.17 14.35
N VAL A 90 -24.66 31.24 13.59
CA VAL A 90 -25.68 32.23 13.93
C VAL A 90 -26.74 32.26 12.84
N VAL A 91 -27.98 31.90 13.18
CA VAL A 91 -29.10 31.91 12.24
C VAL A 91 -29.89 33.20 12.42
N PRO A 92 -30.05 34.04 11.37
CA PRO A 92 -30.86 35.24 11.45
C PRO A 92 -32.32 34.91 11.76
N THR A 93 -32.93 35.71 12.63
CA THR A 93 -34.37 35.59 12.92
C THR A 93 -35.20 36.56 12.08
N THR A 94 -36.36 36.12 11.63
CA THR A 94 -37.28 36.90 10.80
C THR A 94 -38.29 37.67 11.65
N LEU A 95 -39.01 36.98 12.54
CA LEU A 95 -40.11 37.54 13.32
C LEU A 95 -39.63 38.03 14.70
N LEU A 96 -38.63 37.38 15.30
CA LEU A 96 -38.01 37.81 16.55
C LEU A 96 -37.21 39.11 16.43
N ARG A 97 -36.92 39.53 15.19
CA ARG A 97 -36.30 40.83 14.93
C ARG A 97 -37.16 42.00 15.44
N VAL A 98 -38.48 41.84 15.46
CA VAL A 98 -39.42 42.82 16.04
C VAL A 98 -39.23 42.97 17.56
N LEU A 99 -38.67 41.95 18.22
CA LEU A 99 -38.32 41.94 19.64
C LEU A 99 -36.82 42.24 19.88
N ASN A 100 -36.12 42.76 18.87
CA ASN A 100 -34.67 43.06 18.91
C ASN A 100 -33.77 41.83 19.17
N ILE A 101 -34.29 40.62 18.96
CA ILE A 101 -33.49 39.40 18.87
C ILE A 101 -33.20 39.22 17.40
N ASN A 102 -31.94 39.36 16.98
CA ASN A 102 -31.59 39.38 15.55
C ASN A 102 -31.07 38.03 15.05
N TYR A 103 -30.66 37.13 15.96
CA TYR A 103 -30.07 35.85 15.65
C TYR A 103 -30.30 34.83 16.76
N VAL A 104 -30.22 33.55 16.40
CA VAL A 104 -30.14 32.40 17.32
C VAL A 104 -28.79 31.73 17.13
N ALA A 105 -28.05 31.54 18.22
CA ALA A 105 -26.79 30.78 18.20
C ALA A 105 -27.09 29.28 18.20
N LEU A 106 -26.39 28.54 17.36
CA LEU A 106 -26.46 27.09 17.25
C LEU A 106 -25.05 26.52 17.42
N ASN A 107 -24.96 25.37 18.08
CA ASN A 107 -23.73 24.59 18.20
C ASN A 107 -24.05 23.15 17.76
N ALA A 108 -23.21 22.60 16.89
CA ALA A 108 -23.27 21.22 16.45
C ALA A 108 -21.92 20.56 16.73
N LYS A 109 -21.96 19.32 17.23
CA LYS A 109 -20.76 18.52 17.49
C LYS A 109 -20.95 17.14 16.87
N SER A 110 -19.90 16.62 16.25
CA SER A 110 -19.88 15.26 15.76
C SER A 110 -18.50 14.64 15.96
N SER A 111 -18.44 13.32 16.01
CA SER A 111 -17.19 12.59 16.10
C SER A 111 -17.30 11.28 15.33
N ALA A 112 -16.24 10.90 14.62
CA ALA A 112 -16.16 9.65 13.90
C ALA A 112 -14.81 8.97 14.11
N THR A 113 -14.80 7.65 13.97
CA THR A 113 -13.59 6.82 13.95
C THR A 113 -13.69 5.81 12.82
N SER A 114 -12.56 5.30 12.35
CA SER A 114 -12.48 4.07 11.57
C SER A 114 -11.62 3.04 12.32
N GLU A 115 -12.03 1.77 12.30
CA GLU A 115 -11.21 0.69 12.85
C GLU A 115 -10.19 0.28 11.79
N ALA A 116 -8.90 0.52 12.03
CA ALA A 116 -7.87 0.09 11.10
C ALA A 116 -7.79 -1.44 11.06
N PHE A 117 -7.68 -2.01 9.86
CA PHE A 117 -7.38 -3.42 9.67
C PHE A 117 -6.11 -3.57 8.82
N LEU A 118 -5.52 -4.76 8.83
CA LEU A 118 -4.32 -5.07 8.06
C LEU A 118 -4.70 -5.86 6.82
N GLU A 119 -4.15 -5.45 5.68
CA GLU A 119 -4.25 -6.18 4.42
C GLU A 119 -2.92 -6.88 4.07
N PRO A 120 -2.98 -7.98 3.32
CA PRO A 120 -1.80 -8.66 2.80
C PRO A 120 -1.06 -7.78 1.78
N LEU A 121 0.27 -7.76 1.85
CA LEU A 121 1.11 -7.11 0.86
C LEU A 121 1.71 -8.11 -0.14
N CYS A 122 1.98 -7.67 -1.35
CA CYS A 122 2.71 -8.48 -2.33
C CYS A 122 3.96 -7.77 -2.87
N PHE A 123 4.13 -6.48 -2.59
CA PHE A 123 5.35 -5.78 -2.91
C PHE A 123 5.69 -4.79 -1.81
N MET A 124 6.92 -4.85 -1.29
CA MET A 124 7.44 -3.90 -0.32
C MET A 124 8.89 -3.58 -0.66
N ALA A 125 9.15 -2.31 -0.95
CA ALA A 125 10.51 -1.78 -1.02
C ALA A 125 10.91 -1.25 0.37
N MET A 126 11.96 -1.83 0.95
CA MET A 126 12.29 -1.78 2.37
C MET A 126 13.24 -0.65 2.75
N HIS A 127 13.98 -0.05 1.82
CA HIS A 127 15.00 0.93 2.19
C HIS A 127 14.36 2.09 2.97
N PRO A 128 14.80 2.39 4.21
CA PRO A 128 14.05 3.27 5.12
C PRO A 128 14.08 4.76 4.74
N THR A 129 15.10 5.20 4.02
CA THR A 129 15.36 6.64 3.76
C THR A 129 15.80 6.99 2.34
N ARG A 130 15.81 6.04 1.39
CA ARG A 130 16.33 6.27 0.03
C ARG A 130 15.19 6.69 -0.89
N LYS A 131 15.50 7.49 -1.90
CA LYS A 131 14.62 7.71 -3.04
C LYS A 131 14.80 6.64 -4.11
N HIS A 132 13.89 6.59 -5.07
CA HIS A 132 13.87 5.63 -6.17
C HIS A 132 13.85 4.17 -5.67
N THR A 133 13.14 3.91 -4.57
CA THR A 133 12.98 2.54 -4.04
C THR A 133 12.03 1.72 -4.91
N LEU A 134 11.13 2.39 -5.63
CA LEU A 134 10.26 1.83 -6.67
C LEU A 134 10.37 2.75 -7.89
N GLU A 135 11.31 2.47 -8.77
CA GLU A 135 11.64 3.32 -9.92
C GLU A 135 11.20 2.64 -11.22
N LEU A 136 10.56 3.38 -12.12
CA LEU A 136 10.27 2.92 -13.48
C LEU A 136 11.00 3.82 -14.48
N LYS A 137 11.70 3.21 -15.45
CA LYS A 137 12.45 3.90 -16.51
C LYS A 137 12.11 3.32 -17.88
N GLY A 138 12.07 4.18 -18.90
CA GLY A 138 11.71 3.79 -20.26
C GLY A 138 10.21 3.82 -20.47
N SER A 139 9.60 2.75 -20.99
CA SER A 139 8.14 2.64 -21.23
C SER A 139 7.55 1.39 -20.55
N VAL A 140 7.99 1.14 -19.32
CA VAL A 140 7.60 -0.03 -18.53
C VAL A 140 6.18 0.09 -17.97
N SER A 141 5.44 -1.02 -17.96
CA SER A 141 4.19 -1.16 -17.23
C SER A 141 4.27 -2.27 -16.17
N VAL A 142 3.93 -1.95 -14.92
CA VAL A 142 3.77 -2.94 -13.84
C VAL A 142 2.28 -3.18 -13.59
N ILE A 143 1.83 -4.43 -13.76
CA ILE A 143 0.44 -4.85 -13.66
C ILE A 143 0.27 -5.85 -12.51
N ALA A 144 -0.29 -5.38 -11.40
CA ALA A 144 -0.46 -6.13 -10.17
C ALA A 144 -1.84 -5.88 -9.53
N PRO A 145 -2.96 -6.11 -10.25
CA PRO A 145 -4.29 -5.57 -9.91
C PRO A 145 -4.85 -6.03 -8.56
N ASP A 146 -4.38 -7.17 -8.04
CA ASP A 146 -4.78 -7.71 -6.73
C ASP A 146 -3.71 -7.47 -5.64
N CYS A 147 -2.60 -6.82 -5.98
CA CYS A 147 -1.47 -6.60 -5.10
C CYS A 147 -1.55 -5.28 -4.34
N ASN A 148 -1.25 -5.31 -3.04
CA ASN A 148 -0.93 -4.10 -2.29
C ASN A 148 0.58 -3.85 -2.34
N VAL A 149 0.98 -2.66 -2.82
CA VAL A 149 2.36 -2.21 -3.01
C VAL A 149 2.71 -1.16 -1.96
N TYR A 150 3.89 -1.29 -1.35
CA TYR A 150 4.37 -0.38 -0.31
C TYR A 150 5.79 0.14 -0.55
N GLY A 151 5.93 1.47 -0.61
CA GLY A 151 7.22 2.16 -0.48
C GLY A 151 7.51 2.48 0.98
N ASN A 152 8.40 1.72 1.61
CA ASN A 152 8.71 1.83 3.04
C ASN A 152 9.76 2.90 3.38
N SER A 153 10.05 3.80 2.44
CA SER A 153 11.01 4.89 2.61
C SER A 153 10.32 6.18 3.05
N ASN A 154 10.91 6.88 4.02
CA ASN A 154 10.47 8.20 4.46
C ASN A 154 11.10 9.37 3.67
N HIS A 155 11.80 9.09 2.58
CA HIS A 155 12.43 10.15 1.77
C HIS A 155 11.37 11.11 1.22
N GLU A 156 11.61 12.42 1.31
CA GLU A 156 10.63 13.46 0.93
C GLU A 156 10.18 13.39 -0.53
N PHE A 157 11.03 12.86 -1.42
CA PHE A 157 10.79 12.76 -2.87
C PHE A 157 11.04 11.35 -3.44
N ASP A 158 10.39 11.06 -4.57
CA ASP A 158 10.69 9.95 -5.48
C ASP A 158 10.74 8.53 -4.88
N VAL A 159 10.02 8.22 -3.78
CA VAL A 159 9.95 6.84 -3.25
C VAL A 159 9.32 5.89 -4.27
N ILE A 160 8.26 6.37 -4.92
CA ILE A 160 7.65 5.78 -6.12
C ILE A 160 7.83 6.78 -7.25
N ASP A 161 8.56 6.39 -8.29
CA ASP A 161 8.98 7.32 -9.35
C ASP A 161 8.85 6.70 -10.75
N PRO A 162 7.69 6.87 -11.40
CA PRO A 162 7.55 6.72 -12.84
C PRO A 162 8.25 7.88 -13.57
N HIS A 163 9.40 7.65 -14.19
CA HIS A 163 10.21 8.73 -14.81
C HIS A 163 9.64 9.32 -16.10
N THR A 164 8.77 8.58 -16.81
CA THR A 164 8.25 8.97 -18.12
C THR A 164 6.72 8.90 -18.18
N PRO A 165 6.07 9.63 -19.12
CA PRO A 165 4.64 9.53 -19.36
C PRO A 165 4.16 8.13 -19.76
N GLU A 166 5.05 7.28 -20.25
CA GLU A 166 4.77 5.91 -20.66
C GLU A 166 5.01 4.88 -19.54
N ASN A 167 5.39 5.32 -18.34
CA ASN A 167 5.49 4.43 -17.18
C ASN A 167 4.14 4.30 -16.47
N PHE A 168 3.71 3.07 -16.21
CA PHE A 168 2.45 2.78 -15.53
C PHE A 168 2.63 1.78 -14.39
N LEU A 169 2.01 2.05 -13.25
CA LEU A 169 1.88 1.10 -12.14
C LEU A 169 0.40 0.91 -11.83
N LYS A 170 -0.13 -0.29 -12.07
CA LYS A 170 -1.51 -0.66 -11.74
C LYS A 170 -1.50 -1.69 -10.62
N ALA A 171 -2.05 -1.33 -9.47
CA ALA A 171 -2.11 -2.18 -8.30
C ALA A 171 -3.53 -2.19 -7.68
N LYS A 172 -3.78 -3.09 -6.73
CA LYS A 172 -4.99 -2.99 -5.89
C LYS A 172 -4.93 -1.74 -5.03
N PHE A 173 -3.75 -1.50 -4.47
CA PHE A 173 -3.46 -0.37 -3.60
C PHE A 173 -1.97 -0.03 -3.69
N VAL A 174 -1.66 1.26 -3.61
CA VAL A 174 -0.29 1.76 -3.53
C VAL A 174 -0.21 2.69 -2.34
N ALA A 175 0.74 2.44 -1.45
CA ALA A 175 1.08 3.37 -0.38
C ALA A 175 2.58 3.61 -0.28
N THR A 176 2.94 4.80 0.19
CA THR A 176 4.34 5.24 0.34
C THR A 176 4.44 6.21 1.49
N ILE A 177 5.46 6.14 2.34
CA ILE A 177 5.60 7.12 3.44
C ILE A 177 6.09 8.46 2.89
N GLY A 178 7.16 8.40 2.11
CA GLY A 178 7.73 9.51 1.39
C GLY A 178 6.98 9.90 0.12
N GLY A 179 7.44 10.96 -0.52
CA GLY A 179 6.80 11.53 -1.71
C GLY A 179 6.95 10.66 -2.96
N GLY A 180 6.11 10.96 -3.95
CA GLY A 180 6.40 10.67 -5.35
C GLY A 180 6.33 11.98 -6.13
N HIS A 181 7.04 12.08 -7.24
CA HIS A 181 7.22 13.37 -7.93
C HIS A 181 6.76 13.32 -9.38
N HIS A 182 7.28 12.39 -10.18
CA HIS A 182 6.98 12.32 -11.61
C HIS A 182 5.77 11.43 -11.90
N PHE A 183 4.92 11.87 -12.82
CA PHE A 183 3.83 11.11 -13.44
C PHE A 183 2.98 10.23 -12.48
N LEU A 184 2.69 10.72 -11.27
CA LEU A 184 1.89 9.96 -10.29
C LEU A 184 0.46 9.71 -10.76
N GLU A 185 -0.03 10.47 -11.73
CA GLU A 185 -1.28 10.20 -12.46
C GLU A 185 -1.30 8.84 -13.18
N ASN A 186 -0.12 8.26 -13.46
CA ASN A 186 0.03 6.94 -14.06
C ASN A 186 0.13 5.80 -13.03
N VAL A 187 0.11 6.13 -11.74
CA VAL A 187 -0.01 5.16 -10.65
C VAL A 187 -1.49 5.03 -10.30
N SER A 188 -2.03 3.81 -10.42
CA SER A 188 -3.46 3.53 -10.29
C SER A 188 -3.72 2.40 -9.28
N PRO A 189 -4.45 2.66 -8.18
CA PRO A 189 -4.93 3.98 -7.75
C PRO A 189 -3.77 4.92 -7.38
N PRO A 190 -4.00 6.25 -7.28
CA PRO A 190 -2.98 7.19 -6.82
C PRO A 190 -2.42 6.78 -5.45
N PRO A 191 -1.12 6.96 -5.18
CA PRO A 191 -0.53 6.55 -3.91
C PRO A 191 -1.19 7.24 -2.71
N GLU A 192 -1.53 6.46 -1.69
CA GLU A 192 -1.83 6.99 -0.36
C GLU A 192 -0.53 7.15 0.43
N PHE A 193 -0.40 8.24 1.21
CA PHE A 193 0.81 8.40 2.02
C PHE A 193 0.72 7.57 3.31
N GLY A 194 1.75 6.81 3.63
CA GLY A 194 1.86 6.07 4.89
C GLY A 194 2.17 7.03 6.04
N THR A 195 1.72 6.70 7.25
CA THR A 195 2.02 7.51 8.44
C THR A 195 3.30 7.09 9.16
N LYS A 196 3.83 5.90 8.88
CA LYS A 196 5.05 5.34 9.51
C LYS A 196 5.69 4.25 8.66
N VAL A 197 6.99 4.02 8.92
CA VAL A 197 7.73 2.84 8.47
C VAL A 197 7.09 1.57 9.05
N ILE A 198 6.88 0.58 8.19
CA ILE A 198 6.49 -0.78 8.58
C ILE A 198 7.78 -1.54 8.91
N GLU A 199 7.89 -2.06 10.12
CA GLU A 199 9.02 -2.91 10.49
C GLU A 199 9.07 -4.15 9.59
N ASP A 200 10.26 -4.71 9.39
CA ASP A 200 10.42 -5.88 8.53
C ASP A 200 9.53 -7.04 9.00
N PRO A 201 8.51 -7.41 8.21
CA PRO A 201 7.50 -8.36 8.67
C PRO A 201 8.03 -9.78 8.84
N LEU A 202 9.16 -10.10 8.20
CA LEU A 202 9.80 -11.40 8.29
C LEU A 202 11.14 -11.32 9.04
N SER A 203 11.31 -10.29 9.89
CA SER A 203 12.51 -10.05 10.72
C SER A 203 12.94 -11.25 11.57
N SER A 204 12.00 -12.11 11.97
CA SER A 204 12.27 -13.33 12.74
C SER A 204 12.93 -14.45 11.93
N LEU A 205 12.90 -14.38 10.59
CA LEU A 205 13.56 -15.35 9.72
C LEU A 205 15.03 -14.98 9.54
N SER A 206 15.89 -15.99 9.56
CA SER A 206 17.31 -15.89 9.19
C SER A 206 17.67 -17.02 8.23
N VAL A 207 18.60 -16.78 7.31
CA VAL A 207 19.13 -17.84 6.45
C VAL A 207 19.81 -18.90 7.34
N PRO A 208 19.37 -20.17 7.30
CA PRO A 208 20.02 -21.22 8.07
C PRO A 208 21.41 -21.55 7.50
N SER A 209 22.25 -22.20 8.30
CA SER A 209 23.53 -22.70 7.78
C SER A 209 23.29 -23.79 6.73
N GLY A 210 23.94 -23.67 5.58
CA GLY A 210 23.87 -24.67 4.51
C GLY A 210 24.63 -25.97 4.77
N GLY A 211 25.44 -26.03 5.83
CA GLY A 211 26.33 -27.17 6.11
C GLY A 211 27.46 -27.31 5.09
N ASP A 212 27.93 -28.53 4.88
CA ASP A 212 29.04 -28.81 3.96
C ASP A 212 28.66 -28.59 2.49
N CYS A 213 29.61 -28.05 1.71
CA CYS A 213 29.46 -27.88 0.28
C CYS A 213 29.31 -29.23 -0.42
N ILE A 214 28.19 -29.45 -1.13
CA ILE A 214 28.04 -30.61 -2.02
C ILE A 214 28.69 -30.37 -3.38
N GLN A 215 28.84 -29.10 -3.75
CA GLN A 215 29.51 -28.64 -4.96
C GLN A 215 30.22 -27.31 -4.68
N SER A 216 31.27 -27.04 -5.45
CA SER A 216 32.02 -25.77 -5.39
C SER A 216 32.24 -25.21 -6.79
N LYS A 217 31.97 -23.91 -7.00
CA LYS A 217 32.09 -23.21 -8.28
C LYS A 217 31.40 -23.99 -9.40
N TYR A 218 30.17 -24.41 -9.14
CA TYR A 218 29.50 -25.39 -9.98
C TYR A 218 28.93 -24.73 -11.23
N THR A 219 29.15 -25.35 -12.39
CA THR A 219 28.64 -24.84 -13.66
C THR A 219 27.88 -25.92 -14.42
N VAL A 220 26.64 -25.62 -14.79
CA VAL A 220 25.84 -26.38 -15.76
C VAL A 220 25.87 -25.61 -17.08
N SER A 221 26.27 -26.27 -18.17
CA SER A 221 26.39 -25.61 -19.47
C SER A 221 25.93 -26.56 -20.59
N ASN A 222 25.08 -26.07 -21.48
CA ASN A 222 24.55 -26.79 -22.65
C ASN A 222 24.05 -28.21 -22.33
N LYS A 223 23.33 -28.37 -21.22
CA LYS A 223 22.76 -29.67 -20.84
C LYS A 223 21.50 -29.52 -20.01
N SER A 224 20.68 -30.58 -20.02
CA SER A 224 19.54 -30.72 -19.12
C SER A 224 19.90 -31.64 -17.96
N MET A 225 19.58 -31.24 -16.73
CA MET A 225 19.80 -32.08 -15.56
C MET A 225 18.94 -31.70 -14.37
N THR A 226 18.84 -32.62 -13.42
CA THR A 226 18.23 -32.36 -12.11
C THR A 226 19.34 -32.10 -11.09
N LEU A 227 19.22 -31.03 -10.29
CA LEU A 227 20.15 -30.69 -9.21
C LEU A 227 19.60 -31.20 -7.87
N PRO A 228 20.41 -31.95 -7.08
CA PRO A 228 20.02 -32.37 -5.74
C PRO A 228 20.06 -31.19 -4.76
N PRO A 229 19.25 -31.21 -3.69
CA PRO A 229 19.31 -30.21 -2.64
C PRO A 229 20.65 -30.25 -1.91
N GLY A 230 21.10 -29.08 -1.44
CA GLY A 230 22.34 -28.95 -0.70
C GLY A 230 23.01 -27.59 -0.91
N HIS A 231 24.26 -27.50 -0.46
CA HIS A 231 25.03 -26.27 -0.47
C HIS A 231 25.99 -26.19 -1.67
N TYR A 232 25.77 -25.19 -2.52
CA TYR A 232 26.57 -24.84 -3.69
C TYR A 232 27.46 -23.65 -3.35
N CYS A 233 28.70 -23.95 -2.99
CA CYS A 233 29.66 -22.94 -2.56
C CYS A 233 30.40 -22.33 -3.74
N LYS A 234 30.89 -21.10 -3.59
CA LYS A 234 31.57 -20.33 -4.64
C LYS A 234 30.72 -20.12 -5.90
N GLY A 235 29.41 -19.99 -5.71
CA GLY A 235 28.41 -19.76 -6.74
C GLY A 235 27.92 -20.99 -7.51
N LEU A 236 26.76 -20.79 -8.16
CA LEU A 236 26.08 -21.72 -9.05
C LEU A 236 25.77 -21.01 -10.37
N THR A 237 26.39 -21.49 -11.46
CA THR A 237 26.18 -20.93 -12.80
C THR A 237 25.46 -21.92 -13.71
N ILE A 238 24.38 -21.50 -14.36
CA ILE A 238 23.60 -22.30 -15.31
C ILE A 238 23.53 -21.53 -16.62
N LYS A 239 24.15 -22.03 -17.69
CA LYS A 239 24.34 -21.24 -18.91
C LYS A 239 24.21 -22.00 -20.23
N ASN A 240 24.26 -21.26 -21.34
CA ASN A 240 24.35 -21.79 -22.71
C ASN A 240 23.19 -22.74 -23.06
N GLY A 241 21.93 -22.32 -22.86
CA GLY A 241 20.77 -23.13 -23.21
C GLY A 241 20.52 -24.32 -22.28
N SER A 242 21.01 -24.28 -21.04
CA SER A 242 20.81 -25.37 -20.08
C SER A 242 19.37 -25.40 -19.57
N ASN A 243 18.89 -26.60 -19.22
CA ASN A 243 17.57 -26.78 -18.59
C ASN A 243 17.73 -27.54 -17.27
N VAL A 244 17.66 -26.82 -16.16
CA VAL A 244 17.90 -27.35 -14.83
C VAL A 244 16.58 -27.48 -14.08
N THR A 245 16.35 -28.66 -13.50
CA THR A 245 15.27 -28.87 -12.54
C THR A 245 15.86 -29.03 -11.14
N LEU A 246 15.33 -28.30 -10.17
CA LEU A 246 15.61 -28.50 -8.76
C LEU A 246 14.72 -29.65 -8.26
N GLU A 247 15.31 -30.66 -7.61
CA GLU A 247 14.55 -31.73 -6.95
C GLU A 247 13.49 -31.17 -6.00
N SER A 248 12.29 -31.74 -6.11
CA SER A 248 11.11 -31.33 -5.34
C SER A 248 11.30 -31.59 -3.84
N GLY A 249 10.81 -30.68 -3.00
CA GLY A 249 11.01 -30.73 -1.55
C GLY A 249 12.40 -30.22 -1.12
N GLY A 250 13.27 -29.88 -2.07
CA GLY A 250 14.65 -29.52 -1.85
C GLY A 250 14.87 -28.16 -1.20
N THR A 251 15.98 -28.03 -0.46
CA THR A 251 16.52 -26.75 0.00
C THR A 251 17.89 -26.57 -0.62
N TYR A 252 18.13 -25.40 -1.22
CA TYR A 252 19.37 -25.07 -1.92
C TYR A 252 20.02 -23.89 -1.22
N PHE A 253 21.31 -24.00 -0.90
CA PHE A 253 22.09 -22.89 -0.37
C PHE A 253 23.13 -22.49 -1.41
N ILE A 254 23.28 -21.21 -1.66
CA ILE A 254 24.28 -20.65 -2.59
C ILE A 254 25.09 -19.62 -1.82
N SER A 255 26.41 -19.72 -1.87
CA SER A 255 27.35 -18.89 -1.08
C SER A 255 28.65 -18.61 -1.83
N GLY A 256 29.37 -17.56 -1.45
CA GLY A 256 30.71 -17.20 -1.91
C GLY A 256 30.78 -16.88 -3.42
N GLY A 257 29.63 -16.56 -4.02
CA GLY A 257 29.47 -16.27 -5.43
C GLY A 257 28.00 -16.40 -5.86
N GLY A 258 27.64 -15.72 -6.95
CA GLY A 258 26.25 -15.55 -7.36
C GLY A 258 25.51 -16.80 -7.82
N PHE A 259 24.19 -16.66 -7.84
CA PHE A 259 23.26 -17.55 -8.53
C PHE A 259 23.01 -17.03 -9.95
N ILE A 260 23.81 -17.51 -10.89
CA ILE A 260 23.86 -16.99 -12.26
C ILE A 260 23.07 -17.91 -13.19
N VAL A 261 22.12 -17.36 -13.94
CA VAL A 261 21.36 -18.08 -14.98
C VAL A 261 21.41 -17.29 -16.28
N ASP A 262 22.05 -17.83 -17.30
CA ASP A 262 22.32 -17.12 -18.55
C ASP A 262 21.82 -17.92 -19.76
N GLU A 263 20.88 -17.34 -20.52
CA GLU A 263 20.22 -17.97 -21.68
C GLU A 263 19.73 -19.40 -21.37
N SER A 264 19.19 -19.61 -20.17
CA SER A 264 18.91 -20.94 -19.62
C SER A 264 17.62 -20.98 -18.80
N THR A 265 17.14 -22.19 -18.49
CA THR A 265 15.92 -22.41 -17.71
C THR A 265 16.24 -23.09 -16.38
N VAL A 266 15.63 -22.59 -15.30
CA VAL A 266 15.61 -23.23 -13.98
C VAL A 266 14.17 -23.43 -13.54
N THR A 267 13.81 -24.65 -13.18
CA THR A 267 12.49 -24.98 -12.63
C THR A 267 12.62 -25.64 -11.27
N GLY A 268 11.78 -25.27 -10.31
CA GLY A 268 11.73 -25.88 -8.99
C GLY A 268 10.32 -25.86 -8.44
N THR A 269 9.89 -26.98 -7.84
CA THR A 269 8.58 -27.08 -7.20
C THR A 269 8.76 -27.57 -5.78
N ASP A 270 8.07 -26.93 -4.82
CA ASP A 270 8.22 -27.25 -3.40
C ASP A 270 9.67 -27.05 -2.91
N VAL A 271 10.31 -25.95 -3.32
CA VAL A 271 11.72 -25.68 -3.00
C VAL A 271 11.91 -24.35 -2.29
N THR A 272 13.01 -24.21 -1.56
CA THR A 272 13.49 -22.93 -1.03
C THR A 272 14.95 -22.77 -1.43
N ILE A 273 15.29 -21.59 -1.96
CA ILE A 273 16.65 -21.20 -2.31
C ILE A 273 17.12 -20.15 -1.30
N PHE A 274 18.24 -20.41 -0.65
CA PHE A 274 18.91 -19.49 0.25
C PHE A 274 20.15 -18.92 -0.40
N LEU A 275 20.23 -17.59 -0.47
CA LEU A 275 21.44 -16.85 -0.82
C LEU A 275 22.15 -16.52 0.51
N ALA A 276 23.19 -17.28 0.80
CA ALA A 276 23.66 -17.50 2.16
C ALA A 276 24.75 -16.52 2.65
N ASP A 277 25.17 -15.59 1.79
CA ASP A 277 26.07 -14.48 2.13
C ASP A 277 25.88 -13.31 1.16
N GLU A 278 26.64 -12.23 1.38
CA GLU A 278 26.63 -11.00 0.57
C GLU A 278 27.23 -11.17 -0.83
N ASP A 279 27.98 -12.27 -1.07
CA ASP A 279 28.54 -12.58 -2.40
C ASP A 279 27.54 -13.36 -3.27
N ALA A 280 26.42 -13.80 -2.71
CA ALA A 280 25.42 -14.64 -3.38
C ALA A 280 24.36 -13.80 -4.12
N ASP A 281 24.81 -12.89 -4.98
CA ASP A 281 23.93 -12.08 -5.84
C ASP A 281 23.16 -12.93 -6.86
N ILE A 282 22.01 -12.43 -7.31
CA ILE A 282 21.28 -13.01 -8.45
C ILE A 282 21.66 -12.26 -9.73
N ASP A 283 22.07 -13.01 -10.76
CA ASP A 283 22.28 -12.49 -12.12
C ASP A 283 21.58 -13.41 -13.12
N TRP A 284 20.41 -12.98 -13.58
CA TRP A 284 19.61 -13.71 -14.56
C TRP A 284 19.52 -12.93 -15.86
N ASN A 285 20.13 -13.48 -16.91
CA ASN A 285 20.18 -12.88 -18.23
C ASN A 285 19.50 -13.79 -19.26
N LYS A 286 18.45 -13.30 -19.92
CA LYS A 286 17.60 -14.07 -20.86
C LYS A 286 17.19 -15.42 -20.29
N ALA A 287 16.97 -15.46 -18.98
CA ALA A 287 16.69 -16.67 -18.24
C ALA A 287 15.19 -16.94 -18.18
N THR A 288 14.84 -18.18 -17.90
CA THR A 288 13.49 -18.54 -17.47
C THR A 288 13.59 -19.23 -16.12
N VAL A 289 13.21 -18.54 -15.05
CA VAL A 289 13.27 -19.06 -13.69
C VAL A 289 11.85 -19.22 -13.14
N ARG A 290 11.45 -20.47 -12.91
CA ARG A 290 10.13 -20.81 -12.36
C ARG A 290 10.28 -21.56 -11.05
N ILE A 291 9.97 -20.91 -9.94
CA ILE A 291 10.15 -21.47 -8.60
C ILE A 291 8.82 -21.44 -7.86
N SER A 292 8.36 -22.59 -7.39
CA SER A 292 7.24 -22.71 -6.47
C SER A 292 7.75 -23.09 -5.08
N ALA A 293 7.46 -22.24 -4.10
CA ALA A 293 7.97 -22.36 -2.74
C ALA A 293 7.50 -23.65 -2.05
N LYS A 294 8.20 -23.99 -0.97
CA LYS A 294 7.78 -25.07 -0.06
C LYS A 294 6.36 -24.84 0.46
N ARG A 295 5.57 -25.91 0.53
CA ARG A 295 4.19 -25.89 1.06
C ARG A 295 4.11 -26.03 2.58
N SER A 296 5.18 -26.49 3.21
CA SER A 296 5.23 -26.78 4.65
C SER A 296 6.65 -26.60 5.22
N GLY A 297 6.77 -26.65 6.54
CA GLY A 297 8.02 -26.38 7.28
C GLY A 297 8.20 -24.91 7.62
N ASP A 298 9.30 -24.60 8.30
CA ASP A 298 9.57 -23.26 8.86
C ASP A 298 9.69 -22.15 7.80
N PHE A 299 9.99 -22.53 6.56
CA PHE A 299 10.11 -21.63 5.40
C PHE A 299 9.00 -21.86 4.37
N ALA A 300 7.85 -22.39 4.79
CA ALA A 300 6.70 -22.54 3.92
C ALA A 300 6.30 -21.19 3.31
N GLY A 301 6.10 -21.15 1.99
CA GLY A 301 5.82 -19.93 1.25
C GLY A 301 7.06 -19.14 0.83
N ILE A 302 8.26 -19.44 1.34
CA ILE A 302 9.50 -18.76 0.97
C ILE A 302 10.15 -19.49 -0.21
N ALA A 303 10.19 -18.83 -1.38
CA ALA A 303 10.81 -19.37 -2.60
C ALA A 303 12.31 -19.05 -2.62
N ILE A 304 12.65 -17.79 -2.37
CA ILE A 304 14.03 -17.29 -2.35
C ILE A 304 14.20 -16.40 -1.11
N MET A 305 15.26 -16.62 -0.36
CA MET A 305 15.61 -15.81 0.79
C MET A 305 17.12 -15.52 0.82
N GLY A 306 17.47 -14.24 0.87
CA GLY A 306 18.85 -13.80 1.03
C GLY A 306 19.19 -13.40 2.46
N VAL A 307 20.47 -13.17 2.70
CA VAL A 307 20.96 -12.52 3.92
C VAL A 307 20.45 -11.07 4.01
N ARG A 308 20.56 -10.48 5.20
CA ARG A 308 20.18 -9.08 5.46
C ARG A 308 21.37 -8.14 5.20
N GLU A 309 22.07 -8.38 4.10
CA GLU A 309 23.22 -7.57 3.66
C GLU A 309 22.95 -6.98 2.28
N GLU A 310 23.67 -5.90 1.98
CA GLU A 310 23.53 -5.20 0.70
C GLU A 310 23.98 -6.13 -0.43
N THR A 311 23.13 -6.27 -1.44
CA THR A 311 23.38 -7.11 -2.63
C THR A 311 22.81 -6.39 -3.86
N GLU A 312 23.42 -6.61 -5.01
CA GLU A 312 22.97 -6.04 -6.28
C GLU A 312 22.52 -7.17 -7.20
N ASN A 313 21.23 -7.19 -7.51
CA ASN A 313 20.59 -8.29 -8.22
C ASN A 313 20.06 -7.80 -9.57
N VAL A 314 20.28 -8.60 -10.61
CA VAL A 314 19.91 -8.21 -11.98
C VAL A 314 19.02 -9.27 -12.62
N PHE A 315 17.91 -8.80 -13.19
CA PHE A 315 17.07 -9.54 -14.10
C PHE A 315 17.07 -8.83 -15.46
N GLU A 316 17.82 -9.37 -16.43
CA GLU A 316 17.91 -8.85 -17.79
C GLU A 316 17.10 -9.77 -18.72
N ASP A 317 16.03 -9.24 -19.33
CA ASP A 317 15.15 -9.93 -20.29
C ASP A 317 14.71 -11.34 -19.85
N SER A 318 14.53 -11.50 -18.54
CA SER A 318 14.28 -12.79 -17.92
C SER A 318 12.81 -12.98 -17.56
N THR A 319 12.31 -14.20 -17.76
CA THR A 319 11.01 -14.62 -17.21
C THR A 319 11.20 -15.03 -15.75
N VAL A 320 10.72 -14.18 -14.84
CA VAL A 320 10.73 -14.40 -13.38
C VAL A 320 9.34 -14.84 -12.94
N ASP A 321 9.18 -16.12 -12.64
CA ASP A 321 7.89 -16.73 -12.26
C ASP A 321 8.01 -17.38 -10.87
N ILE A 322 7.88 -16.54 -9.83
CA ILE A 322 8.06 -16.94 -8.43
C ILE A 322 6.70 -17.14 -7.78
N HIS A 323 6.34 -18.39 -7.48
CA HIS A 323 5.15 -18.72 -6.70
C HIS A 323 5.53 -18.84 -5.23
N GLY A 324 5.52 -17.71 -4.52
CA GLY A 324 5.99 -17.60 -3.15
C GLY A 324 6.59 -16.21 -2.85
N VAL A 325 7.36 -16.14 -1.78
CA VAL A 325 8.08 -14.93 -1.37
C VAL A 325 9.51 -14.95 -1.91
N LEU A 326 9.94 -13.84 -2.50
CA LEU A 326 11.33 -13.44 -2.67
C LEU A 326 11.65 -12.44 -1.55
N TYR A 327 12.50 -12.85 -0.61
CA TYR A 327 12.83 -12.10 0.60
C TYR A 327 14.31 -11.73 0.65
N MET A 328 14.62 -10.47 0.31
CA MET A 328 15.98 -9.91 0.33
C MET A 328 15.90 -8.46 0.80
N PRO A 329 15.63 -8.20 2.10
CA PRO A 329 15.24 -6.86 2.58
C PRO A 329 16.32 -5.77 2.42
N LYS A 330 17.57 -6.15 2.13
CA LYS A 330 18.68 -5.25 1.76
C LYS A 330 19.21 -5.46 0.32
N GLY A 331 18.57 -6.34 -0.46
CA GLY A 331 18.92 -6.57 -1.85
C GLY A 331 18.24 -5.57 -2.77
N ALA A 332 19.03 -4.82 -3.53
CA ALA A 332 18.56 -3.93 -4.58
C ALA A 332 18.44 -4.72 -5.89
N PHE A 333 17.42 -4.38 -6.70
CA PHE A 333 17.13 -5.06 -7.96
C PHE A 333 17.13 -4.10 -9.14
N GLU A 334 17.82 -4.46 -10.21
CA GLU A 334 17.60 -3.90 -11.55
C GLU A 334 16.87 -4.95 -12.39
N TRP A 335 15.65 -4.62 -12.82
CA TRP A 335 14.85 -5.52 -13.65
C TRP A 335 14.58 -4.87 -15.00
N ASN A 336 15.44 -5.20 -15.95
CA ASN A 336 15.31 -4.77 -17.34
C ASN A 336 14.48 -5.80 -18.12
N ASN A 337 13.46 -5.32 -18.81
CA ASN A 337 12.50 -6.18 -19.47
C ASN A 337 12.00 -5.56 -20.79
N GLU A 338 12.10 -6.36 -21.85
CA GLU A 338 11.33 -6.19 -23.08
C GLU A 338 10.15 -7.17 -23.15
N GLY A 339 9.03 -6.71 -23.71
CA GLY A 339 7.83 -7.54 -23.90
C GLY A 339 7.08 -7.91 -22.61
N THR A 340 6.25 -8.96 -22.65
CA THR A 340 5.40 -9.39 -21.52
C THR A 340 5.67 -10.87 -21.21
N PRO A 341 6.59 -11.18 -20.30
CA PRO A 341 6.88 -12.55 -19.89
C PRO A 341 5.63 -13.28 -19.36
N SER A 342 5.53 -14.58 -19.67
CA SER A 342 4.41 -15.40 -19.18
C SER A 342 4.68 -15.89 -17.75
N VAL A 343 3.87 -15.39 -16.81
CA VAL A 343 3.90 -15.73 -15.38
C VAL A 343 2.73 -16.65 -15.04
N THR A 344 3.02 -17.77 -14.39
CA THR A 344 2.02 -18.80 -14.04
C THR A 344 1.76 -18.89 -12.54
N ALA A 345 2.63 -18.31 -11.72
CA ALA A 345 2.45 -18.17 -10.29
C ALA A 345 1.09 -17.55 -9.98
N LYS A 346 0.32 -18.18 -9.07
CA LYS A 346 -0.97 -17.65 -8.62
C LYS A 346 -0.79 -16.42 -7.75
N TRP A 347 0.31 -16.37 -7.00
CA TRP A 347 0.71 -15.22 -6.23
C TRP A 347 2.24 -15.13 -6.11
N SER A 348 2.75 -13.92 -6.00
CA SER A 348 4.15 -13.65 -5.66
C SER A 348 4.19 -12.55 -4.61
N ALA A 349 5.19 -12.58 -3.73
CA ALA A 349 5.48 -11.45 -2.85
C ALA A 349 6.97 -11.09 -2.93
N PHE A 350 7.28 -9.81 -3.14
CA PHE A 350 8.64 -9.29 -3.20
C PHE A 350 8.87 -8.36 -2.01
N ILE A 351 9.79 -8.73 -1.14
CA ILE A 351 10.21 -7.94 0.02
C ILE A 351 11.70 -7.68 -0.16
N ILE A 352 12.02 -6.51 -0.71
CA ILE A 352 13.35 -6.20 -1.22
C ILE A 352 13.76 -4.79 -0.78
N ASP A 353 15.03 -4.41 -0.89
CA ASP A 353 15.47 -3.05 -0.55
C ASP A 353 14.80 -2.01 -1.44
N GLY A 354 14.85 -2.25 -2.75
CA GLY A 354 14.24 -1.44 -3.79
C GLY A 354 14.44 -2.07 -5.16
N VAL A 355 13.73 -1.55 -6.15
CA VAL A 355 13.81 -2.00 -7.54
C VAL A 355 13.74 -0.84 -8.53
N SER A 356 14.56 -0.95 -9.56
CA SER A 356 14.46 -0.17 -10.79
C SER A 356 13.96 -1.08 -11.90
N TRP A 357 12.72 -0.86 -12.35
CA TRP A 357 12.19 -1.53 -13.53
C TRP A 357 12.50 -0.70 -14.78
N ILE A 358 13.20 -1.32 -15.73
CA ILE A 358 13.78 -0.64 -16.89
C ILE A 358 13.30 -1.33 -18.17
N GLY A 359 13.22 -0.58 -19.26
CA GLY A 359 12.99 -1.12 -20.59
C GLY A 359 11.67 -0.67 -21.21
N SER A 360 10.98 -1.58 -21.89
CA SER A 360 9.76 -1.27 -22.65
C SER A 360 8.67 -2.33 -22.47
N GLY A 361 8.85 -3.23 -21.51
CA GLY A 361 7.98 -4.36 -21.30
C GLY A 361 6.88 -4.15 -20.25
N THR A 362 6.17 -5.25 -19.98
CA THR A 362 5.15 -5.34 -18.94
C THR A 362 5.52 -6.42 -17.94
N ILE A 363 5.64 -6.04 -16.68
CA ILE A 363 5.80 -6.94 -15.53
C ILE A 363 4.42 -7.25 -14.97
N THR A 364 4.12 -8.53 -14.77
CA THR A 364 2.85 -8.97 -14.16
C THR A 364 3.13 -9.62 -12.81
N ILE A 365 2.44 -9.16 -11.76
CA ILE A 365 2.49 -9.76 -10.43
C ILE A 365 1.07 -10.20 -10.06
N ASN A 366 0.84 -11.51 -10.12
CA ASN A 366 -0.43 -12.08 -9.66
C ASN A 366 -0.46 -12.08 -8.13
N PHE A 367 -1.66 -11.95 -7.55
CA PHE A 367 -1.82 -12.04 -6.10
C PHE A 367 -3.13 -12.71 -5.69
N ARG A 368 -3.20 -14.03 -5.84
CA ARG A 368 -4.33 -14.89 -5.47
C ARG A 368 -3.95 -15.99 -4.49
N PRO A 369 -3.47 -15.66 -3.27
CA PRO A 369 -3.10 -16.65 -2.27
C PRO A 369 -4.29 -17.52 -1.83
N ASP A 370 -5.52 -17.01 -1.93
CA ASP A 370 -6.77 -17.74 -1.68
C ASP A 370 -6.99 -18.93 -2.63
N GLN A 371 -6.35 -18.92 -3.80
CA GLN A 371 -6.48 -19.94 -4.83
C GLN A 371 -5.25 -20.86 -4.92
N SER A 372 -4.32 -20.76 -3.98
CA SER A 372 -3.02 -21.46 -4.02
C SER A 372 -2.87 -22.54 -2.97
N ASP A 373 -2.06 -23.55 -3.30
CA ASP A 373 -1.55 -24.57 -2.39
C ASP A 373 -0.22 -24.17 -1.72
N VAL A 374 0.46 -23.15 -2.24
CA VAL A 374 1.63 -22.54 -1.59
C VAL A 374 1.12 -21.53 -0.56
N PRO A 375 1.43 -21.70 0.73
CA PRO A 375 0.88 -20.85 1.78
C PRO A 375 1.49 -19.45 1.74
N TYR A 376 0.65 -18.45 1.90
CA TYR A 376 1.08 -17.06 2.08
C TYR A 376 1.42 -16.80 3.55
N PRO A 377 2.64 -16.29 3.88
CA PRO A 377 3.01 -15.98 5.26
C PRO A 377 2.10 -14.94 5.88
N LYS A 378 1.48 -15.28 7.03
CA LYS A 378 0.55 -14.38 7.74
C LYS A 378 1.22 -13.11 8.23
N ASP A 379 2.53 -13.16 8.49
CA ASP A 379 3.30 -12.01 8.93
C ASP A 379 3.38 -10.93 7.85
N LEU A 380 3.07 -11.22 6.58
CA LEU A 380 2.98 -10.21 5.51
C LEU A 380 1.62 -9.48 5.45
N ILE A 381 0.69 -9.77 6.38
CA ILE A 381 -0.56 -9.03 6.56
C ILE A 381 -0.29 -7.82 7.45
N VAL A 382 0.34 -6.79 6.88
CA VAL A 382 0.82 -5.61 7.63
C VAL A 382 0.41 -4.26 7.03
N MET A 383 -0.27 -4.23 5.88
CA MET A 383 -0.66 -2.97 5.24
C MET A 383 -1.85 -2.34 5.98
N PRO A 384 -1.68 -1.18 6.65
CA PRO A 384 -2.78 -0.57 7.40
C PRO A 384 -3.81 0.03 6.44
N ARG A 385 -5.09 -0.29 6.64
CA ARG A 385 -6.22 0.22 5.85
C ARG A 385 -7.30 0.80 6.77
N PRO A 386 -7.94 1.92 6.37
CA PRO A 386 -9.11 2.42 7.08
C PRO A 386 -10.24 1.40 6.92
N GLY A 387 -10.75 0.88 8.04
CA GLY A 387 -11.94 0.02 8.03
C GLY A 387 -13.22 0.82 8.03
N SER A 388 -14.30 0.19 8.50
CA SER A 388 -15.62 0.82 8.52
C SER A 388 -15.62 2.07 9.41
N ALA A 389 -15.96 3.20 8.80
CA ALA A 389 -16.18 4.44 9.52
C ALA A 389 -17.50 4.39 10.29
N ARG A 390 -17.50 4.86 11.54
CA ARG A 390 -18.71 5.02 12.36
C ARG A 390 -18.66 6.31 13.16
N LEU A 391 -19.85 6.86 13.43
CA LEU A 391 -20.02 7.96 14.36
C LEU A 391 -19.84 7.46 15.81
N ILE A 392 -19.32 8.34 16.66
CA ILE A 392 -19.24 8.18 18.10
C ILE A 392 -20.01 9.36 18.70
N TYR A 393 -21.01 9.06 19.53
CA TYR A 393 -21.86 10.06 20.18
C TYR A 393 -21.48 10.25 21.63
#